data_AF-A0A8T3SWU1-F1
#
_entry.id   AF-A0A8T3SWU1-F1
#
_cell.length_a   1.000
_cell.length_b   1.000
_cell.length_c   1.000
_cell.angle_alpha   90.00
_cell.angle_beta   90.00
_cell.angle_gamma   90.00
#
_symmetry.space_group_name_H-M   'P 1'
#
loop_
_entity.id
_entity.type
_entity.pdbx_description
1 polymer ?
#
loop_
_entity_poly.entity_id
_entity_poly.type
_entity_poly.pdbx_seq_one_letter_code
_entity_poly.pdbx_strand_id
1 'polypeptide(L)'
;MTGIVRNLSASSPLDLHLSQPPTLKALRGDARQLPLEDDCVDLIATSPPYWQKRDYEHPDQIGQEATAAQYTHAINECLREWRRVLRPTGSVFLNVGDTFHKRSLAGIPGRVEAAAGDDGWIIRNREVCLVELSTSVTADSH
;
A
#
# COMPACT_ATOMS: atom_id res chain seq x y z
N MET A 1 -2.61 -38.48 -7.74
CA MET A 1 -3.12 -38.65 -9.13
C MET A 1 -4.25 -37.65 -9.27
N THR A 2 -4.17 -36.59 -10.07
CA THR A 2 -3.78 -36.52 -11.48
C THR A 2 -3.19 -35.13 -11.76
N GLY A 3 -2.05 -35.06 -12.45
CA GLY A 3 -1.37 -33.83 -12.81
C GLY A 3 -1.76 -33.32 -14.20
N ILE A 4 -1.57 -32.03 -14.44
CA ILE A 4 -1.26 -31.47 -15.75
C ILE A 4 -0.07 -30.53 -15.56
N VAL A 5 1.12 -31.02 -15.92
CA VAL A 5 2.28 -30.19 -16.23
C VAL A 5 2.15 -29.84 -17.70
N ARG A 6 1.84 -28.59 -18.04
CA ARG A 6 1.99 -28.10 -19.41
C ARG A 6 3.37 -27.46 -19.52
N ASN A 7 4.29 -28.22 -20.11
CA ASN A 7 5.49 -27.68 -20.72
C ASN A 7 5.04 -26.92 -21.98
N LEU A 8 4.89 -25.61 -21.88
CA LEU A 8 4.67 -24.75 -23.04
C LEU A 8 6.04 -24.34 -23.56
N SER A 9 6.43 -24.91 -24.70
CA SER A 9 7.53 -24.40 -25.51
C SER A 9 7.33 -22.91 -25.76
N ALA A 10 8.29 -22.10 -25.30
CA ALA A 10 8.29 -20.66 -25.40
C ALA A 10 8.23 -20.18 -26.86
N SER A 11 7.37 -19.19 -27.11
CA SER A 11 7.52 -18.16 -28.15
C SER A 11 6.33 -17.20 -28.05
N SER A 12 6.22 -16.51 -26.91
CA SER A 12 5.34 -15.35 -26.80
C SER A 12 6.21 -14.10 -26.86
N PRO A 13 5.86 -13.06 -27.63
CA PRO A 13 6.58 -11.78 -27.63
C PRO A 13 6.58 -11.06 -26.26
N LEU A 14 5.95 -11.65 -25.24
CA LEU A 14 6.01 -11.25 -23.84
C LEU A 14 7.19 -11.85 -23.05
N ASP A 15 8.06 -12.67 -23.67
CA ASP A 15 9.34 -13.13 -23.09
C ASP A 15 10.39 -11.99 -22.98
N LEU A 16 9.91 -10.75 -22.77
CA LEU A 16 10.68 -9.53 -22.71
C LEU A 16 11.56 -9.52 -21.44
N HIS A 17 12.78 -10.05 -21.59
CA HIS A 17 13.95 -9.74 -20.78
C HIS A 17 13.84 -9.86 -19.24
N LEU A 18 13.13 -10.87 -18.72
CA LEU A 18 13.46 -11.33 -17.37
C LEU A 18 14.66 -12.27 -17.47
N SER A 19 15.87 -11.68 -17.39
CA SER A 19 17.14 -12.42 -17.40
C SER A 19 17.28 -13.39 -16.22
N GLN A 20 16.43 -13.22 -15.20
CA GLN A 20 16.34 -14.06 -14.03
C GLN A 20 14.87 -14.19 -13.58
N PRO A 21 14.48 -15.33 -13.00
CA PRO A 21 13.14 -15.49 -12.43
C PRO A 21 12.92 -14.48 -11.27
N PRO A 22 11.66 -14.09 -11.01
CA PRO A 22 11.35 -13.22 -9.88
C PRO A 22 11.75 -13.89 -8.57
N THR A 23 12.34 -13.12 -7.68
CA THR A 23 12.64 -13.58 -6.31
C THR A 23 11.51 -13.18 -5.38
N LEU A 24 11.04 -14.12 -4.55
CA LEU A 24 10.07 -13.86 -3.49
C LEU A 24 10.78 -13.83 -2.14
N LYS A 25 10.63 -12.73 -1.40
CA LYS A 25 11.12 -12.59 -0.02
C LYS A 25 9.97 -12.22 0.89
N ALA A 26 9.71 -13.04 1.90
CA ALA A 26 8.75 -12.73 2.96
C ALA A 26 9.50 -12.15 4.17
N LEU A 27 9.08 -10.97 4.61
CA LEU A 27 9.64 -10.28 5.78
C LEU A 27 8.56 -10.17 6.85
N ARG A 28 8.91 -10.47 8.10
CA ARG A 28 8.04 -10.24 9.26
C ARG A 28 8.53 -9.00 9.99
N GLY A 29 7.65 -8.02 10.18
CA GLY A 29 7.98 -6.76 10.85
C GLY A 29 6.74 -5.88 11.00
N ASP A 30 6.94 -4.72 11.61
CA ASP A 30 5.92 -3.68 11.71
C ASP A 30 5.90 -2.86 10.41
N ALA A 31 4.72 -2.58 9.86
CA ALA A 31 4.59 -1.76 8.65
C ALA A 31 4.98 -0.28 8.88
N ARG A 32 5.10 0.15 10.14
CA ARG A 32 5.62 1.44 10.57
C ARG A 32 7.16 1.46 10.67
N GLN A 33 7.82 0.30 10.54
CA GLN A 33 9.28 0.17 10.58
C GLN A 33 9.75 -1.06 9.78
N LEU A 34 9.95 -0.87 8.48
CA LEU A 34 10.34 -1.91 7.54
C LEU A 34 11.85 -2.18 7.60
N PRO A 35 12.28 -3.45 7.64
CA PRO A 35 13.70 -3.83 7.57
C PRO A 35 14.19 -3.79 6.11
N LEU A 36 14.00 -2.64 5.46
CA LEU A 36 14.37 -2.34 4.08
C LEU A 36 15.20 -1.07 4.04
N GLU A 37 16.11 -0.99 3.06
CA GLU A 37 16.91 0.20 2.79
C GLU A 37 16.02 1.33 2.24
N ASP A 38 16.54 2.56 2.33
CA ASP A 38 15.91 3.72 1.71
C ASP A 38 15.91 3.56 0.18
N ASP A 39 14.91 4.14 -0.52
CA ASP A 39 14.86 4.19 -1.99
C ASP A 39 15.03 2.83 -2.71
N CYS A 40 14.58 1.72 -2.10
CA CYS A 40 14.76 0.36 -2.64
C CYS A 40 13.50 -0.25 -3.28
N VAL A 41 12.34 0.41 -3.18
CA VAL A 41 11.04 -0.08 -3.65
C VAL A 41 10.48 0.83 -4.75
N ASP A 42 10.03 0.25 -5.86
CA ASP A 42 9.37 0.99 -6.95
C ASP A 42 7.84 1.09 -6.74
N LEU A 43 7.22 0.09 -6.13
CA LEU A 43 5.77 0.00 -5.98
C LEU A 43 5.38 -0.68 -4.67
N ILE A 44 4.46 -0.07 -3.93
CA ILE A 44 3.78 -0.69 -2.79
C ILE A 44 2.31 -0.85 -3.15
N ALA A 45 1.78 -2.08 -3.11
CA ALA A 45 0.35 -2.35 -3.28
C ALA A 45 -0.15 -3.09 -2.04
N THR A 46 -1.13 -2.54 -1.33
CA THR A 46 -1.54 -3.08 -0.04
C THR A 46 -3.00 -2.80 0.30
N SER A 47 -3.58 -3.66 1.13
CA SER A 47 -4.85 -3.44 1.83
C SER A 47 -4.58 -3.55 3.33
N PRO A 48 -4.46 -2.44 4.09
CA PRO A 48 -4.19 -2.49 5.52
C PRO A 48 -5.33 -3.18 6.27
N PRO A 49 -5.13 -3.59 7.53
CA PRO A 49 -6.23 -3.97 8.42
C PRO A 49 -7.30 -2.88 8.44
N TYR A 50 -8.55 -3.21 8.12
CA TYR A 50 -9.62 -2.19 8.08
C TYR A 50 -10.09 -1.85 9.50
N TRP A 51 -10.31 -0.56 9.74
CA TRP A 51 -10.74 -0.05 11.04
C TRP A 51 -12.01 -0.73 11.54
N GLN A 52 -11.95 -1.33 12.74
CA GLN A 52 -13.05 -1.99 13.45
C GLN A 52 -13.71 -3.14 12.65
N LYS A 53 -12.97 -3.81 11.76
CA LYS A 53 -13.49 -4.94 10.97
C LYS A 53 -13.07 -6.31 11.50
N ARG A 54 -11.80 -6.47 11.84
CA ARG A 54 -11.23 -7.76 12.28
C ARG A 54 -10.22 -7.52 13.39
N ASP A 55 -10.31 -8.33 14.44
CA ASP A 55 -9.31 -8.43 15.49
C ASP A 55 -8.34 -9.56 15.14
N TYR A 56 -7.05 -9.24 15.10
CA TYR A 56 -5.96 -10.19 14.84
C TYR A 56 -5.26 -10.66 16.12
N GLU A 57 -5.80 -10.31 17.29
CA GLU A 57 -5.30 -10.71 18.62
C GLU A 57 -3.84 -10.31 18.88
N HIS A 58 -3.37 -9.28 18.18
CA HIS A 58 -2.02 -8.73 18.34
C HIS A 58 -2.09 -7.37 19.05
N PRO A 59 -1.30 -7.13 20.12
CA PRO A 59 -1.39 -5.91 20.92
C PRO A 59 -1.11 -4.65 20.11
N ASP A 60 -0.17 -4.72 19.18
CA ASP A 60 0.23 -3.57 18.33
C ASP A 60 -0.47 -3.55 16.96
N GLN A 61 -1.58 -4.29 16.79
CA GLN A 61 -2.28 -4.31 15.50
C GLN A 61 -2.85 -2.93 15.15
N ILE A 62 -2.83 -2.63 13.86
CA ILE A 62 -3.58 -1.51 13.30
C ILE A 62 -5.02 -2.00 13.06
N GLY A 63 -6.00 -1.11 13.22
CA GLY A 63 -7.40 -1.37 12.91
C GLY A 63 -8.30 -1.56 14.14
N GLN A 64 -7.76 -1.57 15.36
CA GLN A 64 -8.53 -1.65 16.61
C GLN A 64 -8.49 -0.35 17.43
N GLU A 65 -8.04 0.76 16.83
CA GLU A 65 -7.96 2.05 17.48
C GLU A 65 -9.35 2.54 17.89
N ALA A 66 -9.41 3.27 19.01
CA ALA A 66 -10.68 3.73 19.59
C ALA A 66 -11.41 4.75 18.70
N THR A 67 -10.69 5.45 17.83
CA THR A 67 -11.24 6.48 16.95
C THR A 67 -10.73 6.36 15.52
N ALA A 68 -11.54 6.80 14.56
CA ALA A 68 -11.14 6.88 13.15
C ALA A 68 -9.89 7.75 12.95
N ALA A 69 -9.72 8.80 13.75
CA ALA A 69 -8.56 9.67 13.68
C ALA A 69 -7.26 8.95 14.11
N GLN A 70 -7.32 8.15 15.16
CA GLN A 70 -6.17 7.33 15.59
C GLN A 70 -5.81 6.27 14.56
N TYR A 71 -6.81 5.62 13.95
CA TYR A 71 -6.57 4.70 12.83
C TYR A 71 -5.91 5.40 11.64
N THR A 72 -6.46 6.55 11.22
CA THR A 72 -5.87 7.34 10.13
C THR A 72 -4.44 7.75 10.45
N HIS A 73 -4.16 8.13 11.69
CA HIS A 73 -2.81 8.45 12.14
C HIS A 73 -1.86 7.26 12.00
N ALA A 74 -2.27 6.06 12.45
CA ALA A 74 -1.46 4.84 12.32
C ALA A 74 -1.18 4.47 10.86
N ILE A 75 -2.16 4.61 9.97
CA ILE A 75 -1.95 4.43 8.52
C ILE A 75 -0.96 5.46 7.98
N ASN A 76 -1.01 6.70 8.46
CA ASN A 76 -0.11 7.75 8.01
C ASN A 76 1.32 7.54 8.53
N GLU A 77 1.51 6.97 9.72
CA GLU A 77 2.83 6.50 10.19
C GLU A 77 3.41 5.46 9.25
N CYS A 78 2.60 4.49 8.80
CA CYS A 78 3.01 3.53 7.77
C CYS A 78 3.38 4.24 6.47
N LEU A 79 2.57 5.19 5.99
CA LEU A 79 2.88 5.95 4.78
C LEU A 79 4.23 6.67 4.89
N ARG A 80 4.54 7.31 6.03
CA ARG A 80 5.84 7.96 6.23
C ARG A 80 7.00 6.98 6.10
N GLU A 81 6.87 5.81 6.71
CA GLU A 81 7.87 4.75 6.58
C GLU A 81 7.97 4.22 5.13
N TRP A 82 6.84 4.11 4.44
CA TRP A 82 6.81 3.64 3.07
C TRP A 82 7.45 4.64 2.11
N ARG A 83 7.30 5.94 2.39
CA ARG A 83 7.99 6.99 1.64
C ARG A 83 9.51 6.88 1.74
N ARG A 84 10.04 6.45 2.89
CA ARG A 84 11.49 6.25 3.09
C ARG A 84 12.03 5.15 2.17
N VAL A 85 11.32 4.01 2.07
CA VAL A 85 11.77 2.87 1.26
C VAL A 85 11.42 3.00 -0.22
N LEU A 86 10.45 3.85 -0.56
CA LEU A 86 10.09 4.12 -1.95
C LEU A 86 11.13 5.00 -2.62
N ARG A 87 11.47 4.66 -3.86
CA ARG A 87 12.24 5.54 -4.73
C ARG A 87 11.52 6.86 -5.00
N PRO A 88 12.23 7.92 -5.43
CA PRO A 88 11.60 9.20 -5.81
C PRO A 88 10.58 9.12 -6.95
N THR A 89 10.57 8.03 -7.72
CA THR A 89 9.60 7.74 -8.79
C THR A 89 8.57 6.68 -8.39
N GLY A 90 8.61 6.21 -7.14
CA GLY A 90 7.78 5.13 -6.66
C GLY A 90 6.37 5.56 -6.32
N SER A 91 5.46 4.57 -6.28
CA SER A 91 4.05 4.79 -5.96
C SER A 91 3.52 3.83 -4.89
N VAL A 92 2.56 4.31 -4.09
CA VAL A 92 1.73 3.48 -3.22
C VAL A 92 0.36 3.33 -3.85
N PHE A 93 -0.20 2.11 -3.84
CA PHE A 93 -1.57 1.76 -4.19
C PHE A 93 -2.24 1.25 -2.92
N LEU A 94 -3.01 2.12 -2.26
CA LEU A 94 -3.62 1.82 -0.97
C LEU A 94 -5.10 1.47 -1.08
N ASN A 95 -5.43 0.21 -0.77
CA ASN A 95 -6.81 -0.28 -0.71
C ASN A 95 -7.39 -0.23 0.69
N VAL A 96 -8.13 0.84 0.97
CA VAL A 96 -8.77 1.08 2.26
C VAL A 96 -10.29 1.20 2.09
N GLY A 97 -11.02 0.34 2.80
CA GLY A 97 -12.49 0.37 2.84
C GLY A 97 -13.03 1.27 3.96
N ASP A 98 -14.28 1.70 3.81
CA ASP A 98 -14.98 2.43 4.88
C ASP A 98 -15.63 1.48 5.89
N THR A 99 -15.89 2.02 7.08
CA THR A 99 -16.54 1.30 8.17
C THR A 99 -17.77 2.07 8.64
N PHE A 100 -18.87 1.35 8.83
CA PHE A 100 -20.03 1.88 9.53
C PHE A 100 -19.74 2.00 11.01
N HIS A 101 -19.84 3.22 11.53
CA HIS A 101 -19.65 3.52 12.94
C HIS A 101 -20.76 4.48 13.38
N LYS A 102 -21.43 4.18 14.51
CA LYS A 102 -22.54 5.00 15.04
C LYS A 102 -23.62 5.31 13.99
N ARG A 103 -24.02 4.32 13.18
CA ARG A 103 -25.03 4.42 12.10
C ARG A 103 -24.67 5.37 10.95
N SER A 104 -23.41 5.78 10.83
CA SER A 104 -22.91 6.56 9.71
C SER A 104 -21.66 5.92 9.14
N LEU A 105 -21.34 6.25 7.88
CA LEU A 105 -20.01 6.00 7.34
C LEU A 105 -18.98 6.84 8.12
N ALA A 106 -17.87 6.20 8.49
CA ALA A 106 -16.80 6.87 9.21
C ALA A 106 -15.96 7.78 8.29
N GLY A 107 -16.05 7.59 6.98
CA GLY A 107 -15.31 8.36 5.98
C GLY A 107 -13.82 8.02 5.98
N ILE A 108 -13.47 6.77 6.30
CA ILE A 108 -12.07 6.36 6.46
C ILE A 108 -11.20 6.68 5.22
N PRO A 109 -11.60 6.36 3.98
CA PRO A 109 -10.78 6.66 2.81
C PRO A 109 -10.48 8.16 2.67
N GLY A 110 -11.49 9.01 2.86
CA GLY A 110 -11.33 10.47 2.78
C GLY A 110 -10.44 11.04 3.89
N ARG A 111 -10.50 10.47 5.10
CA ARG A 111 -9.60 10.87 6.19
C ARG A 111 -8.14 10.52 5.91
N VAL A 112 -7.90 9.31 5.37
CA VAL A 112 -6.56 8.85 4.99
C VAL A 112 -6.00 9.72 3.86
N GLU A 113 -6.78 10.00 2.84
CA GLU A 113 -6.38 10.89 1.74
C GLU A 113 -6.04 12.30 2.22
N ALA A 114 -6.88 12.90 3.07
CA ALA A 114 -6.63 14.22 3.62
C ALA A 114 -5.33 14.24 4.43
N ALA A 115 -5.14 13.28 5.33
CA ALA A 115 -3.93 13.18 6.15
C ALA A 115 -2.67 12.93 5.29
N ALA A 116 -2.77 12.12 4.24
CA ALA A 116 -1.66 11.89 3.31
C ALA A 116 -1.32 13.18 2.52
N GLY A 117 -2.34 13.92 2.07
CA GLY A 117 -2.16 15.21 1.40
C GLY A 117 -1.48 16.25 2.30
N ASP A 118 -1.91 16.34 3.57
CA ASP A 118 -1.29 17.22 4.57
C ASP A 118 0.18 16.85 4.84
N ASP A 119 0.53 15.56 4.72
CA ASP A 119 1.90 15.04 4.78
C ASP A 119 2.65 15.12 3.44
N GLY A 120 2.14 15.89 2.48
CA GLY A 120 2.82 16.19 1.21
C GLY A 120 2.86 15.01 0.23
N TRP A 121 1.89 14.10 0.30
CA TRP A 121 1.69 13.11 -0.75
C TRP A 121 0.86 13.68 -1.91
N ILE A 122 1.19 13.32 -3.14
CA ILE A 122 0.41 13.69 -4.32
C ILE A 122 -0.63 12.61 -4.58
N ILE A 123 -1.92 12.91 -4.35
CA ILE A 123 -3.02 12.01 -4.70
C ILE A 123 -3.23 12.04 -6.22
N ARG A 124 -2.79 10.99 -6.93
CA ARG A 124 -2.90 10.91 -8.40
C ARG A 124 -4.28 10.46 -8.85
N ASN A 125 -4.84 9.45 -8.19
CA ASN A 125 -6.12 8.84 -8.54
C ASN A 125 -6.90 8.41 -7.30
N ARG A 126 -8.22 8.34 -7.47
CA ARG A 126 -9.16 7.74 -6.53
C ARG A 126 -10.12 6.82 -7.28
N GLU A 127 -9.63 5.63 -7.57
CA GLU A 127 -10.49 4.52 -7.97
C GLU A 127 -11.01 3.90 -6.66
N VAL A 128 -12.24 3.41 -6.58
CA VAL A 128 -12.85 2.94 -5.32
C VAL A 128 -11.86 2.09 -4.49
N CYS A 129 -11.42 2.64 -3.35
CA CYS A 129 -10.39 2.07 -2.48
C CYS A 129 -9.03 1.85 -3.18
N LEU A 130 -8.51 2.85 -3.90
CA LEU A 130 -7.14 2.87 -4.40
C LEU A 130 -6.65 4.31 -4.47
N VAL A 131 -5.68 4.63 -3.63
CA VAL A 131 -5.00 5.93 -3.64
C VAL A 131 -3.62 5.73 -4.25
N GLU A 132 -3.34 6.37 -5.37
CA GLU A 132 -2.00 6.43 -5.97
C GLU A 132 -1.26 7.65 -5.41
N LEU A 133 -0.13 7.43 -4.76
CA LEU A 133 0.67 8.49 -4.15
C LEU A 133 2.05 8.59 -4.81
N SER A 134 2.44 9.79 -5.28
CA SER A 134 3.74 10.02 -5.94
C SER A 134 4.58 11.04 -5.18
N THR A 135 5.90 10.88 -5.22
CA THR A 135 6.90 11.74 -4.57
C THR A 135 7.46 12.85 -5.46
N SER A 136 7.07 12.95 -6.74
CA SER A 136 7.57 13.99 -7.65
C SER A 136 6.46 14.69 -8.46
N VAL A 137 6.65 16.00 -8.63
CA VAL A 137 6.00 16.82 -9.65
C VAL A 137 6.82 16.62 -10.92
N THR A 138 6.21 16.10 -11.99
CA THR A 138 6.76 16.31 -13.33
C THR A 138 6.68 17.81 -13.58
N ALA A 139 7.82 18.49 -13.48
CA ALA A 139 7.95 19.81 -14.07
C ALA A 139 7.77 19.62 -15.57
N ASP A 140 6.58 19.95 -16.08
CA ASP A 140 6.36 20.11 -17.50
C ASP A 140 7.23 21.30 -17.95
N SER A 141 8.40 20.98 -18.48
CA SER A 141 9.12 21.85 -19.40
C SER A 141 8.55 21.59 -20.79
N HIS A 142 7.64 22.45 -21.24
CA HIS A 142 7.64 23.16 -22.54
C HIS A 142 6.38 24.00 -22.71
#